data_AF-A0A858ASQ9-F1
#
_entry.id   AF-A0A858ASQ9-F1
#
_cell.length_a   1.000
_cell.length_b   1.000
_cell.length_c   1.000
_cell.angle_alpha   90.00
_cell.angle_beta   90.00
_cell.angle_gamma   90.00
#
_symmetry.space_group_name_H-M   'P 1'
#
loop_
_entity.id
_entity.type
_entity.pdbx_description
1 polymer ?
#
loop_
_entity_poly.entity_id
_entity_poly.type
_entity_poly.pdbx_seq_one_letter_code
_entity_poly.pdbx_strand_id
1 'polypeptide(L)'
;MKALIFSKTVFKVLNVELPLIAVLIVFALIAIISLTIYFLILFRKNRKFYFEKEEVSANEFKRLEKFEDQRNDFELEIAKVRKIQRERKK
;
A
#
# COMPACT_ATOMS: atom_id res chain seq x y z
N MET A 1 -7.28 12.22 38.64
CA MET A 1 -7.94 11.04 38.03
C MET A 1 -6.97 9.84 37.90
N LYS A 2 -6.40 9.34 39.00
CA LYS A 2 -5.52 8.13 38.99
C LYS A 2 -6.05 6.99 39.87
N ALA A 3 -7.10 7.24 40.65
CA ALA A 3 -7.56 6.32 41.70
C ALA A 3 -8.59 5.27 41.23
N LEU A 4 -9.27 5.48 40.09
CA LEU A 4 -10.32 4.55 39.62
C LEU A 4 -9.80 3.37 38.79
N ILE A 5 -8.56 3.43 38.29
CA ILE A 5 -8.00 2.39 37.41
C ILE A 5 -7.55 1.14 38.20
N PHE A 6 -7.37 1.27 39.52
CA PHE A 6 -6.91 0.19 40.41
C PHE A 6 -8.01 -0.41 41.29
N SER A 7 -9.29 -0.28 40.93
CA SER A 7 -10.30 -1.12 41.58
C SER A 7 -10.00 -2.58 41.23
N LYS A 8 -9.78 -3.45 42.23
CA LYS A 8 -9.57 -4.90 42.08
C LYS A 8 -10.84 -5.58 41.55
N THR A 9 -11.27 -5.23 40.35
CA THR A 9 -12.35 -5.90 39.64
C THR A 9 -11.79 -7.17 39.03
N VAL A 10 -12.16 -8.29 39.63
CA VAL A 10 -11.75 -9.63 39.21
C VAL A 10 -12.96 -10.30 38.57
N PHE A 11 -12.81 -10.74 37.32
CA PHE A 11 -13.81 -11.55 36.63
C PHE A 11 -13.58 -13.02 36.97
N LYS A 12 -14.59 -13.65 37.57
CA LYS A 12 -14.52 -15.07 37.91
C LYS A 12 -15.34 -15.87 36.90
N VAL A 13 -14.67 -16.73 36.14
CA VAL A 13 -15.32 -17.67 35.21
C VAL A 13 -15.02 -19.09 35.69
N LEU A 14 -16.05 -19.79 36.17
CA LEU A 14 -15.95 -21.14 36.76
C LEU A 14 -14.97 -21.19 37.95
N ASN A 15 -13.68 -21.41 37.67
CA ASN A 15 -12.58 -21.45 38.66
C ASN A 15 -11.40 -20.52 38.32
N VAL A 16 -11.49 -19.75 37.23
CA VAL A 16 -10.41 -18.88 36.75
C VAL A 16 -10.74 -17.44 37.09
N GLU A 17 -9.81 -16.78 37.79
CA GLU A 17 -9.89 -15.38 38.17
C GLU A 17 -9.06 -14.54 37.20
N LEU A 18 -9.73 -13.75 36.37
CA LEU A 18 -9.10 -12.89 35.38
C LEU A 18 -9.17 -11.43 35.83
N PRO A 19 -8.03 -10.72 35.94
CA PRO A 19 -8.04 -9.31 36.24
C PRO A 19 -8.63 -8.52 35.04
N LEU A 20 -9.47 -7.52 35.32
CA LEU A 20 -10.06 -6.65 34.28
C LEU A 20 -9.00 -6.06 33.33
N ILE A 21 -7.82 -5.74 33.86
CA ILE A 21 -6.70 -5.20 33.08
C ILE A 21 -6.27 -6.16 31.97
N ALA A 22 -6.23 -7.47 32.23
CA ALA A 22 -5.86 -8.45 31.21
C ALA A 22 -6.90 -8.47 30.07
N VAL A 23 -8.18 -8.41 30.41
CA VAL A 23 -9.27 -8.36 29.43
C VAL A 23 -9.18 -7.08 28.60
N LEU A 24 -8.99 -5.93 29.24
CA LEU A 24 -8.85 -4.63 28.55
C LEU A 24 -7.65 -4.61 27.60
N ILE A 25 -6.52 -5.21 27.98
CA ILE A 25 -5.35 -5.32 27.10
C ILE A 25 -5.67 -6.14 25.85
N VAL A 26 -6.36 -7.28 26.00
CA VAL A 26 -6.75 -8.12 24.86
C VAL A 26 -7.67 -7.36 23.90
N PHE A 27 -8.70 -6.68 24.41
CA PHE A 27 -9.58 -5.89 23.57
C PHE A 27 -8.88 -4.69 22.93
N ALA A 28 -7.97 -4.02 23.66
CA ALA A 28 -7.17 -2.94 23.10
C ALA A 28 -6.27 -3.42 21.96
N LEU A 29 -5.64 -4.59 22.10
CA LEU A 29 -4.84 -5.19 21.03
C LEU A 29 -5.68 -5.50 19.79
N ILE A 30 -6.86 -6.10 19.94
CA ILE A 30 -7.77 -6.39 18.83
C ILE A 30 -8.19 -5.08 18.14
N ALA A 31 -8.52 -4.05 18.91
CA ALA A 31 -8.91 -2.75 18.38
C ALA A 31 -7.77 -2.09 17.58
N ILE A 32 -6.53 -2.14 18.09
CA ILE A 32 -5.35 -1.60 17.40
C ILE A 32 -5.09 -2.35 16.09
N ILE A 33 -5.15 -3.68 16.10
CA ILE A 33 -4.94 -4.50 14.89
C ILE A 33 -6.00 -4.18 13.84
N SER A 34 -7.27 -4.14 14.23
CA SER A 34 -8.38 -3.80 13.34
C SER A 34 -8.21 -2.40 12.73
N LEU A 35 -7.86 -1.42 13.56
CA LEU A 35 -7.60 -0.05 13.13
C LEU A 35 -6.41 0.04 12.16
N THR A 36 -5.34 -0.71 12.42
CA THR A 36 -4.16 -0.75 11.56
C THR A 36 -4.49 -1.34 10.19
N ILE A 37 -5.28 -2.42 10.14
CA ILE A 37 -5.75 -3.02 8.88
C ILE A 37 -6.62 -2.02 8.11
N TYR A 38 -7.54 -1.34 8.80
CA TYR A 38 -8.38 -0.31 8.18
C TYR A 38 -7.55 0.80 7.54
N PHE A 39 -6.57 1.35 8.27
CA PHE A 39 -5.67 2.37 7.73
C PHE A 39 -4.82 1.84 6.58
N LEU A 40 -4.27 0.63 6.66
CA LEU A 40 -3.51 0.02 5.56
C LEU A 40 -4.34 -0.08 4.28
N ILE A 41 -5.62 -0.49 4.38
CA ILE A 41 -6.52 -0.54 3.24
C ILE A 41 -6.80 0.87 2.70
N LEU A 42 -7.07 1.83 3.58
CA LEU A 42 -7.34 3.21 3.22
C LEU A 42 -6.16 3.86 2.47
N PHE A 43 -4.94 3.70 2.98
CA PHE A 43 -3.72 4.21 2.33
C PHE A 43 -3.40 3.46 1.04
N ARG A 44 -3.67 2.16 0.96
CA ARG A 44 -3.46 1.39 -0.28
C ARG A 44 -4.45 1.80 -1.37
N LYS A 45 -5.69 2.15 -1.02
CA LYS A 45 -6.72 2.61 -1.96
C LYS A 45 -6.47 4.04 -2.45
N ASN A 46 -5.89 4.91 -1.62
CA ASN A 46 -5.64 6.32 -1.95
C ASN A 46 -4.23 6.59 -2.50
N ARG A 47 -3.53 5.59 -3.05
CA ARG A 47 -2.28 5.84 -3.78
C ARG A 47 -2.61 6.59 -5.06
N LYS A 48 -2.37 7.91 -5.04
CA LYS A 48 -2.42 8.78 -6.21
C LYS A 48 -1.19 8.52 -7.06
N PHE A 49 -1.38 8.17 -8.33
CA PHE A 49 -0.29 8.04 -9.29
C PHE A 49 -0.26 9.32 -10.13
N TYR A 50 0.93 9.88 -10.33
CA TYR A 50 1.10 11.10 -11.11
C TYR A 50 1.93 10.77 -12.35
N PHE A 51 1.43 11.16 -13.52
CA PHE A 51 2.14 11.08 -14.79
C PHE A 51 2.03 12.44 -15.47
N GLU A 52 3.16 13.05 -15.85
CA GLU A 52 3.23 14.38 -16.49
C GLU A 52 2.39 15.51 -15.84
N LYS A 53 2.19 15.45 -14.51
CA LYS A 53 1.42 16.38 -13.65
C LYS A 53 -0.10 16.13 -13.60
N GLU A 54 -0.62 15.07 -14.22
CA GLU A 54 -2.01 14.64 -14.07
C GLU A 54 -2.14 13.47 -13.08
N GLU A 55 -3.23 13.45 -12.30
CA GLU A 55 -3.56 12.34 -11.40
C GLU A 55 -4.18 11.21 -12.22
N VAL A 56 -3.43 10.13 -12.40
CA VAL A 56 -3.84 8.96 -13.18
C VAL A 56 -4.08 7.77 -12.26
N SER A 57 -4.92 6.84 -12.70
CA SER A 57 -5.13 5.60 -11.96
C SER A 57 -3.89 4.69 -12.03
N ALA A 58 -3.72 3.78 -11.06
CA ALA A 58 -2.61 2.83 -11.03
C ALA A 58 -2.45 2.00 -12.31
N ASN A 59 -3.57 1.64 -12.92
CA ASN A 59 -3.62 0.81 -14.12
C ASN A 59 -3.23 1.62 -15.37
N GLU A 60 -3.64 2.88 -15.39
CA GLU A 60 -3.36 3.81 -16.46
C GLU A 60 -1.90 4.26 -16.45
N PHE A 61 -1.33 4.51 -15.26
CA PHE A 61 0.11 4.73 -15.10
C PHE A 61 0.95 3.58 -15.69
N LYS A 62 0.65 2.33 -15.32
CA LYS A 62 1.36 1.16 -15.87
C LYS A 62 1.21 1.01 -17.38
N ARG A 63 0.05 1.37 -17.92
CA ARG A 63 -0.20 1.33 -19.36
C ARG A 63 0.62 2.41 -20.07
N LEU A 64 0.70 3.61 -19.52
CA LEU A 64 1.50 4.72 -20.06
C LEU A 64 3.00 4.42 -20.01
N GLU A 65 3.50 3.91 -18.88
CA GLU A 65 4.88 3.44 -18.73
C GLU A 65 5.23 2.41 -19.82
N LYS A 66 4.37 1.41 -20.03
CA LYS A 66 4.56 0.40 -21.09
C LYS A 66 4.56 1.01 -22.49
N PHE A 67 3.79 2.07 -22.75
CA PHE A 67 3.80 2.76 -24.04
C PHE A 67 5.11 3.52 -24.27
N GLU A 68 5.70 4.13 -23.24
CA GLU A 68 6.99 4.80 -23.37
C GLU A 68 8.10 3.82 -23.73
N ASP A 69 8.14 2.67 -23.06
CA ASP A 69 9.11 1.60 -23.37
C ASP A 69 8.99 1.15 -24.83
N GLN A 70 7.76 0.89 -25.29
CA GLN A 70 7.50 0.48 -26.67
C GLN A 70 7.90 1.55 -27.69
N ARG A 71 7.69 2.83 -27.37
CA ARG A 71 8.12 3.94 -28.23
C ARG A 71 9.63 3.99 -28.34
N ASN A 72 10.34 3.86 -27.22
CA ASN A 72 11.79 3.84 -27.20
C ASN A 72 12.37 2.67 -28.01
N ASP A 73 11.79 1.48 -27.88
CA ASP A 73 12.19 0.31 -28.68
C ASP A 73 11.99 0.55 -30.18
N PHE A 74 10.85 1.15 -30.56
CA PHE A 74 10.56 1.48 -31.94
C PHE A 74 11.54 2.52 -32.52
N GLU A 75 11.90 3.53 -31.74
CA GLU A 75 12.90 4.53 -32.14
C GLU A 75 14.28 3.88 -32.35
N LEU A 76 14.67 2.93 -31.50
CA LEU A 76 15.91 2.16 -31.66
C LEU A 76 15.89 1.30 -32.94
N GLU A 77 14.76 0.66 -33.26
CA GLU A 77 14.62 -0.10 -34.50
C GLU A 77 14.70 0.79 -35.75
N ILE A 78 14.02 1.95 -35.74
CA ILE A 78 14.13 2.94 -36.82
C ILE A 78 15.59 3.37 -37.01
N ALA A 79 16.31 3.63 -35.92
CA ALA A 79 17.71 4.02 -35.99
C ALA A 79 18.57 2.92 -36.65
N LYS A 80 18.33 1.65 -36.33
CA LYS A 80 19.00 0.50 -36.97
C LYS A 80 18.69 0.43 -38.46
N VAL A 81 17.42 0.56 -38.87
CA VAL A 81 17.02 0.54 -40.28
C VAL A 81 17.67 1.69 -41.05
N ARG A 82 17.66 2.91 -40.48
CA ARG A 82 18.32 4.08 -41.08
C ARG A 82 19.83 3.86 -41.27
N LYS A 83 20.49 3.22 -40.32
CA LYS A 83 21.92 2.88 -40.42
C LYS A 83 22.18 1.91 -41.59
N ILE A 84 21.40 0.82 -41.67
CA ILE A 84 21.51 -0.17 -42.76
C ILE A 84 21.29 0.49 -44.14
N GLN A 85 20.29 1.37 -44.25
CA GLN A 85 20.02 2.09 -45.51
C GLN A 85 21.17 3.02 -45.92
N ARG A 86 21.84 3.68 -44.96
CA ARG A 86 23.02 4.50 -45.25
C ARG A 86 24.20 3.65 -45.73
N GLU A 87 24.42 2.49 -45.10
CA GLU A 87 25.49 1.57 -45.48
C GLU A 87 25.27 0.97 -46.88
N ARG A 88 24.03 0.68 -47.28
CA ARG A 88 23.70 0.19 -48.64
C ARG A 88 23.80 1.24 -49.75
N LYS A 89 23.84 2.53 -49.40
CA LYS A 89 23.98 3.64 -50.37
C LYS A 89 25.45 4.09 -50.56
N LYS A 90 26.38 3.53 -49.77
CA LYS A 90 27.83 3.65 -49.99
C LYS A 90 28.30 2.53 -50.90
#